data_AF-A0A397J2Q6-F1
#
_entry.id   AF-A0A397J2Q6-F1
#
_cell.length_a   1.000
_cell.length_b   1.000
_cell.length_c   1.000
_cell.angle_alpha   90.00
_cell.angle_beta   90.00
_cell.angle_gamma   90.00
#
_symmetry.space_group_name_H-M   'P 1'
#
loop_
_entity.id
_entity.type
_entity.pdbx_description
1 polymer ?
#
loop_
_entity_poly.entity_id
_entity_poly.type
_entity_poly.pdbx_seq_one_letter_code
_entity_poly.pdbx_strand_id
1 'polypeptide(L)'
;MSSKKYWIQLVPSIEDREIDEFIQQIQLNANKCQEIIEWIEFEKLENITYLTKGGFGTAYKAKWLDGPIYSWNYKVENWNRSKGQNVCLKSLDNSTNKIDFLQEIKNQLKFRGKNAIAIYGITKNPTKNEHMMVMRYAEHGSLRNLLNNQFKRLTWKRKYNILSEVVIGLINIHEMDLMHKDFHSGNIVNQTLTLSYITDFGLCKPVTENNPENIYGVIPYMAPETLSRGEYTQASDIYSFGMVMLEVLTSYPPYYNIPHDK
;
A
#
# COMPACT_ATOMS: atom_id res chain seq x y z
N MET A 1 13.62 2.86 -33.41
CA MET A 1 12.80 1.64 -33.49
C MET A 1 11.83 1.66 -32.33
N SER A 2 10.56 1.96 -32.65
CA SER A 2 9.47 2.08 -31.68
C SER A 2 9.30 0.76 -30.94
N SER A 3 9.57 0.74 -29.64
CA SER A 3 9.19 -0.38 -28.79
C SER A 3 7.69 -0.54 -28.93
N LYS A 4 7.22 -1.74 -29.28
CA LYS A 4 5.82 -2.13 -29.10
C LYS A 4 5.46 -1.77 -27.66
N LYS A 5 4.83 -0.60 -27.48
CA LYS A 5 4.32 -0.10 -26.20
C LYS A 5 3.51 -1.26 -25.63
N TYR A 6 3.79 -1.63 -24.38
CA TYR A 6 3.37 -2.87 -23.76
C TYR A 6 1.85 -3.08 -23.78
N TRP A 7 1.30 -3.52 -24.91
CA TRP A 7 -0.08 -3.93 -25.02
C TRP A 7 -0.17 -5.29 -24.35
N ILE A 8 -0.55 -5.30 -23.08
CA ILE A 8 -1.14 -6.49 -22.55
C ILE A 8 -2.52 -6.58 -23.20
N GLN A 9 -2.73 -7.57 -24.07
CA GLN A 9 -4.07 -8.03 -24.39
C GLN A 9 -4.62 -8.70 -23.12
N LEU A 10 -5.00 -7.90 -22.13
CA LEU A 10 -5.73 -8.42 -20.97
C LEU A 10 -7.16 -8.68 -21.39
N VAL A 11 -7.73 -9.72 -20.79
CA VAL A 11 -9.17 -9.88 -20.71
C VAL A 11 -9.69 -8.58 -20.06
N PRO A 12 -10.53 -7.79 -20.76
CA PRO A 12 -11.14 -6.61 -20.14
C PRO A 12 -11.81 -7.04 -18.84
N SER A 13 -11.94 -6.16 -17.85
CA SER A 13 -13.01 -6.37 -16.89
C SER A 13 -14.30 -6.33 -17.71
N ILE A 14 -14.91 -7.50 -17.98
CA ILE A 14 -16.01 -7.65 -18.96
C ILE A 14 -17.21 -6.73 -18.61
N GLU A 15 -17.17 -6.04 -17.46
CA GLU A 15 -18.26 -5.29 -16.86
C GLU A 15 -17.91 -3.84 -16.43
N ASP A 16 -16.65 -3.36 -16.41
CA ASP A 16 -16.31 -2.04 -15.83
C ASP A 16 -15.33 -1.20 -16.67
N ARG A 17 -15.91 -0.44 -17.60
CA ARG A 17 -15.18 0.42 -18.54
C ARG A 17 -14.25 1.44 -17.87
N GLU A 18 -14.62 1.95 -16.70
CA GLU A 18 -13.80 2.96 -16.00
C GLU A 18 -12.52 2.35 -15.43
N ILE A 19 -12.62 1.14 -14.87
CA ILE A 19 -11.45 0.37 -14.41
C ILE A 19 -10.55 0.00 -15.59
N ASP A 20 -11.15 -0.43 -16.71
CA ASP A 20 -10.40 -0.77 -17.91
C ASP A 20 -9.62 0.43 -18.46
N GLU A 21 -10.27 1.60 -18.59
CA GLU A 21 -9.63 2.83 -19.04
C GLU A 21 -8.51 3.27 -18.08
N PHE A 22 -8.72 3.13 -16.78
CA PHE A 22 -7.70 3.42 -15.76
C PHE A 22 -6.46 2.51 -15.88
N ILE A 23 -6.66 1.19 -15.99
CA ILE A 23 -5.59 0.21 -16.15
C ILE A 23 -4.81 0.48 -17.45
N GLN A 24 -5.52 0.74 -18.55
CA GLN A 24 -4.90 1.06 -19.85
C GLN A 24 -4.04 2.32 -19.78
N GLN A 25 -4.50 3.39 -19.10
CA GLN A 25 -3.70 4.60 -18.91
C GLN A 25 -2.40 4.32 -18.14
N ILE A 26 -2.45 3.49 -17.10
CA ILE A 26 -1.24 3.12 -16.34
C ILE A 26 -0.28 2.32 -17.21
N GLN A 27 -0.80 1.37 -17.99
CA GLN A 27 0.01 0.56 -18.91
C GLN A 27 0.67 1.40 -20.01
N LEU A 28 -0.05 2.37 -20.58
CA LEU A 28 0.48 3.27 -21.61
C LEU A 28 1.61 4.18 -21.10
N ASN A 29 1.63 4.46 -19.80
CA ASN A 29 2.62 5.28 -19.12
C ASN A 29 3.75 4.46 -18.48
N ALA A 30 3.64 3.14 -18.44
CA ALA A 30 4.63 2.26 -17.81
C ALA A 30 5.90 2.15 -18.67
N ASN A 31 7.05 2.37 -18.04
CA ASN A 31 8.36 2.23 -18.70
C ASN A 31 8.97 0.83 -18.50
N LYS A 32 8.54 0.12 -17.45
CA LYS A 32 9.06 -1.19 -17.04
C LYS A 32 7.92 -2.15 -16.72
N CYS A 33 8.17 -3.45 -16.70
CA CYS A 33 7.16 -4.45 -16.36
C CYS A 33 6.66 -4.34 -14.90
N GLN A 34 7.52 -3.93 -13.97
CA GLN A 34 7.14 -3.75 -12.54
C GLN A 34 6.19 -2.56 -12.31
N GLU A 35 6.01 -1.74 -13.34
CA GLU A 35 5.15 -0.58 -13.35
C GLU A 35 3.76 -0.89 -13.90
N ILE A 36 3.55 -2.07 -14.45
CA ILE A 36 2.26 -2.44 -15.02
C ILE A 36 1.37 -2.98 -13.91
N ILE A 37 0.11 -2.55 -13.92
CA ILE A 37 -0.97 -3.25 -13.22
C ILE A 37 -1.90 -3.91 -14.23
N GLU A 38 -2.64 -4.92 -13.78
CA GLU A 38 -3.57 -5.66 -14.64
C GLU A 38 -4.92 -5.92 -13.96
N TRP A 39 -5.92 -6.23 -14.77
CA TRP A 39 -7.12 -6.87 -14.27
C TRP A 39 -6.79 -8.33 -13.93
N ILE A 40 -7.13 -8.76 -12.72
CA ILE A 40 -6.91 -10.12 -12.24
C ILE A 40 -8.27 -10.76 -12.03
N GLU A 41 -8.57 -11.77 -12.85
CA GLU A 41 -9.75 -12.62 -12.71
C GLU A 41 -9.83 -13.18 -11.29
N PHE A 42 -10.98 -13.01 -10.63
CA PHE A 42 -11.14 -13.40 -9.24
C PHE A 42 -10.97 -14.90 -9.05
N GLU A 43 -11.32 -15.70 -10.06
CA GLU A 43 -11.17 -17.15 -10.13
C GLU A 43 -9.70 -17.61 -10.11
N LYS A 44 -8.75 -16.72 -10.43
CA LYS A 44 -7.31 -16.99 -10.33
C LYS A 44 -6.77 -16.80 -8.91
N LEU A 45 -7.61 -16.39 -7.96
CA LEU A 45 -7.28 -16.16 -6.57
C LEU A 45 -7.88 -17.27 -5.69
N GLU A 46 -7.02 -18.18 -5.23
CA GLU A 46 -7.43 -19.31 -4.39
C GLU A 46 -7.15 -19.06 -2.90
N ASN A 47 -7.76 -19.87 -2.04
CA ASN A 47 -7.50 -19.89 -0.59
C ASN A 47 -7.61 -18.50 0.06
N ILE A 48 -8.64 -17.75 -0.33
CA ILE A 48 -8.91 -16.41 0.19
C ILE A 48 -9.25 -16.51 1.67
N THR A 49 -8.43 -15.88 2.51
CA THR A 49 -8.55 -15.91 3.97
C THR A 49 -8.52 -14.49 4.52
N TYR A 50 -9.43 -14.18 5.45
CA TYR A 50 -9.47 -12.88 6.12
C TYR A 50 -8.17 -12.63 6.91
N LEU A 51 -7.62 -11.41 6.80
CA LEU A 51 -6.46 -10.98 7.59
C LEU A 51 -6.87 -10.01 8.68
N THR A 52 -7.47 -8.88 8.29
CA THR A 52 -7.80 -7.79 9.21
C THR A 52 -8.80 -6.82 8.57
N LYS A 53 -9.47 -6.03 9.40
CA LYS A 53 -10.28 -4.88 9.01
C LYS A 53 -9.70 -3.64 9.67
N GLY A 54 -9.32 -2.65 8.87
CA GLY A 54 -8.82 -1.34 9.30
C GLY A 54 -9.86 -0.24 9.11
N GLY A 55 -9.44 1.01 9.37
CA GLY A 55 -10.30 2.19 9.16
C GLY A 55 -10.66 2.44 7.69
N PHE A 56 -9.81 2.00 6.76
CA PHE A 56 -9.97 2.20 5.32
C PHE A 56 -10.30 0.90 4.57
N GLY A 57 -10.88 -0.09 5.23
CA GLY A 57 -11.39 -1.30 4.57
C GLY A 57 -10.80 -2.61 5.08
N THR A 58 -10.94 -3.67 4.28
CA THR A 58 -10.68 -5.06 4.70
C THR A 58 -9.57 -5.69 3.87
N ALA A 59 -8.64 -6.37 4.55
CA ALA A 59 -7.54 -7.09 3.93
C ALA A 59 -7.73 -8.62 4.02
N TYR A 60 -7.38 -9.31 2.94
CA TYR A 60 -7.41 -10.76 2.81
C TYR A 60 -6.08 -11.26 2.25
N LYS A 61 -5.71 -12.50 2.55
CA LYS A 61 -4.62 -13.23 1.90
C LYS A 61 -5.21 -14.17 0.87
N ALA A 62 -4.61 -14.24 -0.31
CA ALA A 62 -4.97 -15.20 -1.34
C ALA A 62 -3.71 -15.76 -2.02
N LYS A 63 -3.86 -16.88 -2.73
CA LYS A 63 -2.85 -17.40 -3.65
C LYS A 63 -3.25 -17.05 -5.08
N TRP A 64 -2.47 -16.22 -5.74
CA TRP A 64 -2.65 -15.91 -7.16
C TRP A 64 -1.95 -16.94 -8.03
N LEU A 65 -2.72 -17.67 -8.83
CA LEU A 65 -2.24 -18.80 -9.63
C LEU A 65 -1.24 -18.40 -10.72
N ASP A 66 -1.53 -17.32 -11.45
CA ASP A 66 -0.70 -16.89 -12.59
C ASP A 66 0.58 -16.18 -12.11
N GLY A 67 0.47 -15.42 -11.01
CA GLY A 67 1.56 -14.59 -10.47
C GLY A 67 1.89 -13.36 -11.34
N PRO A 68 2.69 -12.43 -10.81
CA PRO A 68 3.01 -11.19 -11.50
C PRO A 68 3.87 -11.39 -12.73
N ILE A 69 3.64 -10.51 -13.71
CA ILE A 69 4.46 -10.33 -14.91
C ILE A 69 5.85 -9.83 -14.52
N TYR A 70 6.90 -10.40 -15.10
CA TYR A 70 8.27 -9.94 -14.87
C TYR A 70 9.07 -9.63 -16.15
N SER A 71 8.62 -10.07 -17.33
CA SER A 71 9.24 -9.68 -18.61
C SER A 71 8.36 -10.05 -19.80
N TRP A 72 8.56 -9.37 -20.93
CA TRP A 72 7.99 -9.77 -22.22
C TRP A 72 8.90 -10.78 -22.93
N ASN A 73 8.32 -11.86 -23.46
CA ASN A 73 9.03 -12.86 -24.23
C ASN A 73 8.79 -12.64 -25.72
N TYR A 74 9.78 -12.06 -26.41
CA TYR A 74 9.71 -11.77 -27.84
C TYR A 74 9.63 -13.02 -28.74
N LYS A 75 10.05 -14.20 -28.26
CA LYS A 75 10.05 -15.42 -29.08
C LYS A 75 8.68 -16.06 -29.20
N VAL A 76 7.91 -16.04 -28.10
CA VAL A 76 6.56 -16.62 -28.03
C VAL A 76 5.48 -15.56 -28.04
N GLU A 77 5.87 -14.29 -28.18
CA GLU A 77 4.99 -13.10 -28.12
C GLU A 77 4.01 -13.13 -26.94
N ASN A 78 4.54 -13.44 -25.74
CA ASN A 78 3.73 -13.55 -24.53
C ASN A 78 4.49 -13.04 -23.29
N TRP A 79 3.76 -12.76 -22.20
CA TRP A 79 4.31 -12.34 -20.92
C TRP A 79 4.85 -13.51 -20.11
N ASN A 80 6.09 -13.36 -19.61
CA ASN A 80 6.62 -14.28 -18.61
C ASN A 80 6.09 -13.88 -17.22
N ARG A 81 5.56 -14.87 -16.50
CA ARG A 81 5.01 -14.72 -15.15
C ARG A 81 5.75 -15.62 -14.16
N SER A 82 5.84 -15.16 -12.92
CA SER A 82 6.54 -15.88 -11.85
C SER A 82 5.87 -17.20 -11.44
N LYS A 83 4.58 -17.40 -11.79
CA LYS A 83 3.73 -18.55 -11.44
C LYS A 83 3.54 -18.72 -9.94
N GLY A 84 2.30 -18.56 -9.46
CA GLY A 84 1.92 -18.88 -8.09
C GLY A 84 2.58 -17.99 -7.02
N GLN A 85 1.84 -17.04 -6.46
CA GLN A 85 2.34 -16.21 -5.36
C GLN A 85 1.24 -15.87 -4.35
N ASN A 86 1.59 -15.75 -3.07
CA ASN A 86 0.70 -15.14 -2.07
C ASN A 86 0.54 -13.64 -2.35
N VAL A 87 -0.70 -13.17 -2.34
CA VAL A 87 -1.06 -11.76 -2.51
C VAL A 87 -1.93 -11.29 -1.36
N CYS A 88 -1.90 -9.99 -1.12
CA CYS A 88 -2.86 -9.31 -0.25
C CYS A 88 -3.97 -8.73 -1.14
N LEU A 89 -5.22 -8.96 -0.77
CA LEU A 89 -6.39 -8.32 -1.38
C LEU A 89 -6.89 -7.25 -0.40
N LYS A 90 -6.84 -5.97 -0.78
CA LYS A 90 -7.42 -4.87 0.00
C LYS A 90 -8.70 -4.41 -0.67
N SER A 91 -9.85 -4.63 -0.04
CA SER A 91 -11.11 -3.96 -0.41
C SER A 91 -11.25 -2.68 0.40
N LEU A 92 -11.82 -1.64 -0.22
CA LEU A 92 -12.35 -0.50 0.52
C LEU A 92 -13.77 -0.83 0.98
N ASP A 93 -14.20 -0.28 2.11
CA ASP A 93 -15.55 -0.51 2.61
C ASP A 93 -16.58 0.00 1.57
N ASN A 94 -17.72 -0.69 1.45
CA ASN A 94 -18.74 -0.43 0.41
C ASN A 94 -19.30 1.02 0.38
N SER A 95 -19.04 1.82 1.41
CA SER A 95 -19.37 3.25 1.47
C SER A 95 -18.39 4.14 0.70
N THR A 96 -17.21 3.63 0.33
CA THR A 96 -16.16 4.41 -0.33
C THR A 96 -16.44 4.55 -1.82
N ASN A 97 -16.38 5.78 -2.32
CA ASN A 97 -16.60 6.07 -3.73
C ASN A 97 -15.49 5.39 -4.58
N LYS A 98 -15.85 4.83 -5.74
CA LYS A 98 -14.88 4.27 -6.71
C LYS A 98 -13.77 5.28 -7.05
N ILE A 99 -14.08 6.57 -7.04
CA ILE A 99 -13.12 7.65 -7.23
C ILE A 99 -12.00 7.60 -6.18
N ASP A 100 -12.34 7.44 -4.90
CA ASP A 100 -11.37 7.38 -3.80
C ASP A 100 -10.50 6.11 -3.92
N PHE A 101 -11.11 4.99 -4.33
CA PHE A 101 -10.39 3.74 -4.61
C PHE A 101 -9.33 3.91 -5.71
N LEU A 102 -9.72 4.46 -6.84
CA LEU A 102 -8.80 4.70 -7.96
C LEU A 102 -7.74 5.75 -7.60
N GLN A 103 -8.10 6.75 -6.81
CA GLN A 103 -7.19 7.78 -6.35
C GLN A 103 -6.13 7.23 -5.38
N GLU A 104 -6.50 6.30 -4.48
CA GLU A 104 -5.53 5.60 -3.61
C GLU A 104 -4.52 4.82 -4.45
N ILE A 105 -4.99 4.02 -5.42
CA ILE A 105 -4.12 3.27 -6.33
C ILE A 105 -3.19 4.23 -7.06
N LYS A 106 -3.72 5.33 -7.60
CA LYS A 106 -2.94 6.33 -8.34
C LYS A 106 -1.86 6.95 -7.46
N ASN A 107 -2.17 7.28 -6.20
CA ASN A 107 -1.20 7.82 -5.25
C ASN A 107 -0.10 6.80 -4.94
N GLN A 108 -0.46 5.56 -4.65
CA GLN A 108 0.53 4.52 -4.33
C GLN A 108 1.44 4.18 -5.52
N LEU A 109 0.89 4.18 -6.74
CA LEU A 109 1.68 3.91 -7.96
C LEU A 109 2.76 4.97 -8.23
N LYS A 110 2.66 6.18 -7.69
CA LYS A 110 3.72 7.19 -7.77
C LYS A 110 5.02 6.73 -7.07
N PHE A 111 4.91 5.82 -6.09
CA PHE A 111 6.02 5.39 -5.22
C PHE A 111 6.43 3.91 -5.42
N ARG A 112 5.87 3.26 -6.44
CA ARG A 112 6.07 1.82 -6.70
C ARG A 112 7.54 1.46 -6.93
N GLY A 113 7.95 0.32 -6.38
CA GLY A 113 9.26 -0.30 -6.67
C GLY A 113 10.45 0.26 -5.88
N LYS A 114 10.25 1.21 -4.97
CA LYS A 114 11.29 1.65 -4.03
C LYS A 114 10.83 1.51 -2.57
N ASN A 115 9.76 2.20 -2.18
CA ASN A 115 9.39 2.28 -0.76
C ASN A 115 7.89 2.10 -0.48
N ALA A 116 7.06 1.95 -1.51
CA ALA A 116 5.66 1.52 -1.35
C ALA A 116 5.49 0.06 -1.73
N ILE A 117 4.54 -0.62 -1.07
CA ILE A 117 4.22 -2.02 -1.37
C ILE A 117 3.70 -2.12 -2.81
N ALA A 118 4.12 -3.16 -3.53
CA ALA A 118 3.78 -3.30 -4.94
C ALA A 118 2.28 -3.58 -5.13
N ILE A 119 1.67 -2.89 -6.09
CA ILE A 119 0.33 -3.19 -6.60
C ILE A 119 0.52 -3.98 -7.89
N TYR A 120 -0.13 -5.14 -7.98
CA TYR A 120 -0.12 -5.99 -9.16
C TYR A 120 -1.35 -5.75 -10.04
N GLY A 121 -2.48 -5.37 -9.46
CA GLY A 121 -3.70 -5.29 -10.21
C GLY A 121 -4.93 -4.93 -9.41
N ILE A 122 -6.06 -5.00 -10.10
CA ILE A 122 -7.40 -4.84 -9.56
C ILE A 122 -8.15 -6.14 -9.83
N THR A 123 -8.99 -6.55 -8.87
CA THR A 123 -9.95 -7.64 -9.04
C THR A 123 -11.30 -7.20 -8.50
N LYS A 124 -12.35 -7.96 -8.77
CA LYS A 124 -13.70 -7.73 -8.24
C LYS A 124 -14.22 -9.02 -7.65
N ASN A 125 -14.59 -8.98 -6.37
CA ASN A 125 -15.26 -10.09 -5.71
C ASN A 125 -16.71 -10.16 -6.23
N PRO A 126 -17.10 -11.21 -6.97
CA PRO A 126 -18.43 -11.28 -7.60
C PRO A 126 -19.55 -11.45 -6.56
N THR A 127 -19.27 -12.08 -5.42
CA THR A 127 -20.27 -12.32 -4.37
C THR A 127 -20.58 -11.05 -3.59
N LYS A 128 -19.59 -10.20 -3.35
CA LYS A 128 -19.74 -8.95 -2.59
C LYS A 128 -19.93 -7.71 -3.47
N ASN A 129 -19.71 -7.85 -4.79
CA ASN A 129 -19.63 -6.74 -5.73
C ASN A 129 -18.59 -5.68 -5.30
N GLU A 130 -17.46 -6.12 -4.76
CA GLU A 130 -16.42 -5.27 -4.18
C GLU A 130 -15.17 -5.26 -5.06
N HIS A 131 -14.71 -4.08 -5.46
CA HIS A 131 -13.39 -3.92 -6.08
C HIS A 131 -12.29 -4.06 -5.02
N MET A 132 -11.21 -4.75 -5.39
CA MET A 132 -10.10 -5.02 -4.49
C MET A 132 -8.77 -4.75 -5.20
N MET A 133 -7.85 -4.10 -4.48
CA MET A 133 -6.45 -4.02 -4.91
C MET A 133 -5.76 -5.35 -4.67
N VAL A 134 -5.06 -5.86 -5.67
CA VAL A 134 -4.19 -7.03 -5.54
C VAL A 134 -2.76 -6.54 -5.35
N MET A 135 -2.19 -6.82 -4.18
CA MET A 135 -0.93 -6.26 -3.74
C MET A 135 0.04 -7.37 -3.34
N ARG A 136 1.34 -7.05 -3.28
CA ARG A 136 2.32 -7.96 -2.69
C ARG A 136 1.96 -8.28 -1.24
N TYR A 137 1.94 -9.57 -0.92
CA TYR A 137 1.79 -10.02 0.46
C TYR A 137 3.10 -9.82 1.24
N ALA A 138 3.05 -9.03 2.31
CA ALA A 138 4.15 -8.83 3.22
C ALA A 138 4.20 -9.96 4.27
N GLU A 139 5.23 -10.81 4.20
CA GLU A 139 5.33 -12.05 5.00
C GLU A 139 5.34 -11.83 6.51
N HIS A 140 5.73 -10.65 6.98
CA HIS A 140 5.70 -10.29 8.41
C HIS A 140 4.54 -9.37 8.79
N GLY A 141 3.60 -9.11 7.88
CA GLY A 141 2.47 -8.21 8.12
C GLY A 141 2.91 -6.77 8.38
N SER A 142 2.17 -6.05 9.21
CA SER A 142 2.52 -4.69 9.60
C SER A 142 3.79 -4.65 10.48
N LEU A 143 4.43 -3.50 10.58
CA LEU A 143 5.55 -3.28 11.50
C LEU A 143 5.11 -3.54 12.94
N ARG A 144 3.87 -3.19 13.32
CA ARG A 144 3.30 -3.55 14.63
C ARG A 144 3.29 -5.06 14.86
N ASN A 145 2.89 -5.85 13.87
CA ASN A 145 2.93 -7.32 13.93
C ASN A 145 4.36 -7.85 14.00
N LEU A 146 5.28 -7.29 13.21
CA LEU A 146 6.68 -7.68 13.24
C LEU A 146 7.30 -7.44 14.63
N LEU A 147 7.03 -6.28 15.23
CA LEU A 147 7.52 -5.94 16.56
C LEU A 147 6.93 -6.87 17.62
N ASN A 148 5.63 -7.18 17.58
CA ASN A 148 5.04 -8.12 18.54
C ASN A 148 5.67 -9.51 18.47
N ASN A 149 5.90 -10.01 17.24
CA ASN A 149 6.23 -11.42 17.05
C ASN A 149 7.74 -11.70 16.94
N GLN A 150 8.53 -10.72 16.53
CA GLN A 150 9.93 -10.93 16.12
C GLN A 150 10.92 -9.96 16.77
N PHE A 151 10.51 -9.12 17.73
CA PHE A 151 11.38 -8.10 18.33
C PHE A 151 12.72 -8.64 18.83
N LYS A 152 12.72 -9.81 19.48
CA LYS A 152 13.95 -10.46 19.97
C LYS A 152 14.98 -10.78 18.86
N ARG A 153 14.52 -10.87 17.60
CA ARG A 153 15.38 -11.11 16.42
C ARG A 153 15.81 -9.80 15.74
N LEU A 154 15.27 -8.65 16.14
CA LEU A 154 15.62 -7.35 15.56
C LEU A 154 16.87 -6.78 16.23
N THR A 155 18.02 -7.11 15.66
CA THR A 155 19.29 -6.46 16.03
C THR A 155 19.24 -4.96 15.73
N TRP A 156 20.15 -4.19 16.34
CA TRP A 156 20.30 -2.76 16.04
C TRP A 156 20.43 -2.47 14.55
N LYS A 157 21.20 -3.28 13.82
CA LYS A 157 21.33 -3.17 12.36
C LYS A 157 19.99 -3.39 11.63
N ARG A 158 19.18 -4.36 12.07
CA ARG A 158 17.86 -4.61 11.46
C ARG A 158 16.89 -3.47 11.74
N LYS A 159 16.87 -2.95 12.97
CA LYS A 159 16.08 -1.77 13.36
C LYS A 159 16.47 -0.55 12.52
N TYR A 160 17.76 -0.29 12.38
CA TYR A 160 18.29 0.75 11.50
C TYR A 160 17.82 0.59 10.06
N ASN A 161 17.94 -0.61 9.48
CA ASN A 161 17.50 -0.86 8.11
C ASN A 161 15.99 -0.62 7.94
N ILE A 162 15.16 -1.06 8.88
CA ILE A 162 13.71 -0.81 8.87
C ILE A 162 13.44 0.70 8.84
N LEU A 163 14.02 1.46 9.78
CA LEU A 163 13.82 2.91 9.87
C LEU A 163 14.35 3.65 8.64
N SER A 164 15.47 3.18 8.08
CA SER A 164 16.06 3.75 6.86
C SER A 164 15.13 3.57 5.65
N GLU A 165 14.58 2.38 5.43
CA GLU A 165 13.63 2.14 4.32
C GLU A 165 12.37 2.98 4.46
N VAL A 166 11.87 3.09 5.70
CA VAL A 166 10.66 3.85 6.04
C VAL A 166 10.86 5.35 5.82
N VAL A 167 11.96 5.93 6.31
CA VAL A 167 12.21 7.37 6.14
C VAL A 167 12.51 7.74 4.69
N ILE A 168 13.20 6.88 3.93
CA ILE A 168 13.40 7.09 2.48
C ILE A 168 12.04 7.11 1.76
N GLY A 169 11.11 6.23 2.16
CA GLY A 169 9.75 6.26 1.63
C GLY A 169 9.02 7.56 1.94
N LEU A 170 9.14 8.05 3.16
CA LEU A 170 8.50 9.29 3.58
C LEU A 170 9.09 10.52 2.86
N ILE A 171 10.42 10.56 2.69
CA ILE A 171 11.11 11.58 1.86
C ILE A 171 10.53 11.59 0.45
N ASN A 172 10.39 10.43 -0.20
CA ASN A 172 9.83 10.37 -1.56
C ASN A 172 8.39 10.92 -1.61
N ILE A 173 7.57 10.66 -0.59
CA ILE A 173 6.20 11.21 -0.49
C ILE A 173 6.27 12.74 -0.40
N HIS A 174 7.14 13.25 0.46
CA HIS A 174 7.29 14.69 0.69
C HIS A 174 7.88 15.44 -0.52
N GLU A 175 8.79 14.83 -1.26
CA GLU A 175 9.34 15.37 -2.52
C GLU A 175 8.28 15.53 -3.62
N MET A 176 7.16 14.80 -3.53
CA MET A 176 6.00 14.98 -4.41
C MET A 176 4.99 16.01 -3.89
N ASP A 177 5.36 16.80 -2.88
CA ASP A 177 4.50 17.77 -2.18
C ASP A 177 3.25 17.13 -1.55
N LEU A 178 3.34 15.83 -1.21
CA LEU A 178 2.27 15.08 -0.56
C LEU A 178 2.56 14.92 0.93
N MET A 179 1.50 14.72 1.70
CA MET A 179 1.53 14.23 3.09
C MET A 179 0.90 12.84 3.14
N HIS A 180 1.37 11.96 4.04
CA HIS A 180 0.75 10.65 4.25
C HIS A 180 -0.53 10.74 5.08
N LYS A 181 -0.56 11.63 6.08
CA LYS A 181 -1.71 11.91 6.96
C LYS A 181 -2.14 10.83 7.96
N ASP A 182 -1.79 9.57 7.72
CA ASP A 182 -2.05 8.46 8.64
C ASP A 182 -0.81 7.58 8.81
N PHE A 183 0.31 8.20 9.19
CA PHE A 183 1.58 7.51 9.26
C PHE A 183 1.79 6.84 10.62
N HIS A 184 1.76 5.51 10.67
CA HIS A 184 1.99 4.74 11.89
C HIS A 184 2.49 3.32 11.58
N SER A 185 2.85 2.53 12.59
CA SER A 185 3.41 1.19 12.41
C SER A 185 2.44 0.15 11.82
N GLY A 186 1.14 0.48 11.76
CA GLY A 186 0.12 -0.34 11.09
C GLY A 186 0.13 -0.14 9.57
N ASN A 187 0.49 1.05 9.10
CA ASN A 187 0.58 1.43 7.68
C ASN A 187 2.01 1.27 7.12
N ILE A 188 2.87 0.56 7.86
CA ILE A 188 4.17 0.08 7.39
C ILE A 188 4.10 -1.43 7.39
N VAL A 189 4.46 -2.08 6.28
CA VAL A 189 4.43 -3.54 6.14
C VAL A 189 5.80 -4.10 5.82
N ASN A 190 6.07 -5.33 6.27
CA ASN A 190 7.41 -5.90 6.28
C ASN A 190 7.47 -7.18 5.45
N GLN A 191 8.22 -7.13 4.36
CA GLN A 191 8.47 -8.31 3.52
C GLN A 191 9.49 -9.25 4.17
N THR A 192 10.48 -8.68 4.87
CA THR A 192 11.50 -9.42 5.61
C THR A 192 11.78 -8.71 6.94
N LEU A 193 12.70 -9.23 7.74
CA LEU A 193 13.14 -8.57 8.98
C LEU A 193 13.92 -7.26 8.75
N THR A 194 14.16 -6.85 7.50
CA THR A 194 14.89 -5.62 7.15
C THR A 194 14.26 -4.82 6.02
N LEU A 195 13.33 -5.40 5.26
CA LEU A 195 12.71 -4.77 4.10
C LEU A 195 11.28 -4.39 4.44
N SER A 196 11.03 -3.09 4.50
CA SER A 196 9.74 -2.51 4.87
C SER A 196 9.22 -1.62 3.76
N TYR A 197 7.90 -1.47 3.70
CA TYR A 197 7.21 -0.66 2.72
C TYR A 197 6.11 0.15 3.40
N ILE A 198 5.89 1.38 2.93
CA ILE A 198 4.72 2.17 3.27
C ILE A 198 3.52 1.64 2.48
N THR A 199 2.34 1.67 3.09
CA THR A 199 1.06 1.29 2.50
C THR A 199 -0.04 2.25 2.97
N ASP A 200 -1.24 2.12 2.43
CA ASP A 200 -2.43 2.90 2.80
C ASP A 200 -2.34 4.38 2.43
N PHE A 201 -2.37 4.62 1.12
CA PHE A 201 -2.24 5.96 0.54
C PHE A 201 -3.60 6.67 0.38
N GLY A 202 -4.66 6.15 1.01
CA GLY A 202 -6.03 6.65 0.85
C GLY A 202 -6.22 8.09 1.32
N LEU A 203 -5.42 8.53 2.30
CA LEU A 203 -5.42 9.91 2.80
C LEU A 203 -4.32 10.79 2.23
N CYS A 204 -3.47 10.25 1.35
CA CYS A 204 -2.35 11.00 0.79
C CYS A 204 -2.85 12.14 -0.10
N LYS A 205 -2.49 13.38 0.26
CA LYS A 205 -2.90 14.57 -0.50
C LYS A 205 -1.90 15.72 -0.37
N PRO A 206 -1.94 16.69 -1.30
CA PRO A 206 -1.13 17.89 -1.22
C PRO A 206 -1.40 18.68 0.06
N VAL A 207 -0.40 19.43 0.53
CA VAL A 207 -0.54 20.35 1.69
C VAL A 207 -1.65 21.37 1.45
N THR A 208 -1.79 21.84 0.20
CA THR A 208 -2.80 22.81 -0.23
C THR A 208 -4.23 22.31 -0.14
N GLU A 209 -4.44 20.99 -0.13
CA GLU A 209 -5.77 20.35 -0.03
C GLU A 209 -6.09 19.89 1.40
N ASN A 210 -5.36 20.40 2.40
CA ASN A 210 -5.68 20.08 3.79
C ASN A 210 -6.99 20.74 4.21
N ASN A 211 -7.90 19.93 4.77
CA ASN A 211 -9.14 20.41 5.39
C ASN A 211 -9.02 20.13 6.90
N PRO A 212 -8.93 21.17 7.75
CA PRO A 212 -8.74 21.02 9.19
C PRO A 212 -9.98 20.49 9.92
N GLU A 213 -11.16 20.48 9.29
CA GLU A 213 -12.40 19.96 9.90
C GLU A 213 -12.39 18.43 10.03
N ASN A 214 -11.58 17.74 9.21
CA ASN A 214 -11.50 16.29 9.21
C ASN A 214 -10.14 15.83 9.74
N ILE A 215 -10.11 15.56 11.04
CA ILE A 215 -8.95 15.01 11.74
C ILE A 215 -8.91 13.50 11.49
N TYR A 216 -7.84 13.06 10.83
CA TYR A 216 -7.54 11.66 10.57
C TYR A 216 -6.20 11.30 11.21
N GLY A 217 -6.04 10.03 11.58
CA GLY A 217 -4.81 9.50 12.15
C GLY A 217 -5.06 8.62 13.37
N VAL A 218 -4.04 7.86 13.75
CA VAL A 218 -4.01 7.11 15.01
C VAL A 218 -3.44 8.02 16.11
N ILE A 219 -4.29 8.44 17.06
CA ILE A 219 -4.01 9.47 18.09
C ILE A 219 -2.57 9.42 18.68
N PRO A 220 -2.05 8.26 19.14
CA PRO A 220 -0.69 8.16 19.68
C PRO A 220 0.44 8.61 18.75
N TYR A 221 0.22 8.63 17.44
CA TYR A 221 1.20 9.04 16.43
C TYR A 221 1.03 10.49 16.00
N MET A 222 -0.10 11.12 16.30
CA MET A 222 -0.44 12.42 15.75
C MET A 222 0.35 13.56 16.40
N ALA A 223 0.75 14.52 15.57
CA ALA A 223 1.44 15.71 16.02
C ALA A 223 0.52 16.62 16.86
N PRO A 224 1.07 17.38 17.83
CA PRO A 224 0.27 18.25 18.68
C PRO A 224 -0.52 19.30 17.91
N GLU A 225 0.04 19.88 16.84
CA GLU A 225 -0.64 20.84 15.98
C GLU A 225 -1.82 20.21 15.21
N THR A 226 -1.70 18.94 14.83
CA THR A 226 -2.77 18.20 14.18
C THR A 226 -3.91 17.92 15.16
N LEU A 227 -3.60 17.48 16.37
CA LEU A 227 -4.60 17.21 17.40
C LEU A 227 -5.33 18.48 17.87
N SER A 228 -4.61 19.58 18.01
CA SER A 228 -5.17 20.83 18.57
C SER A 228 -5.88 21.70 17.54
N ARG A 229 -5.42 21.70 16.28
CA ARG A 229 -5.87 22.67 15.25
C ARG A 229 -6.33 22.02 13.94
N GLY A 230 -6.24 20.70 13.79
CA GLY A 230 -6.50 20.02 12.52
C GLY A 230 -5.48 20.35 11.42
N GLU A 231 -4.41 21.06 11.78
CA GLU A 231 -3.34 21.44 10.85
C GLU A 231 -2.48 20.20 10.56
N TYR A 232 -2.42 19.83 9.29
CA TYR A 232 -1.57 18.75 8.81
C TYR A 232 -0.51 19.34 7.89
N THR A 233 0.75 19.01 8.16
CA THR A 233 1.89 19.38 7.33
C THR A 233 2.80 18.17 7.12
N GLN A 234 3.78 18.27 6.24
CA GLN A 234 4.83 17.27 6.13
C GLN A 234 5.59 17.09 7.46
N ALA A 235 5.76 18.15 8.26
CA ALA A 235 6.37 18.05 9.58
C ALA A 235 5.55 17.19 10.55
N SER A 236 4.22 17.16 10.38
CA SER A 236 3.33 16.30 11.16
C SER A 236 3.56 14.81 10.84
N ASP A 237 3.85 14.45 9.58
CA ASP A 237 4.29 13.08 9.25
C ASP A 237 5.66 12.75 9.89
N ILE A 238 6.57 13.73 9.99
CA ILE A 238 7.89 13.53 10.64
C ILE A 238 7.73 13.29 12.14
N TYR A 239 6.79 13.98 12.80
CA TYR A 239 6.45 13.70 14.19
C TYR A 239 5.96 12.25 14.35
N SER A 240 5.03 11.82 13.48
CA SER A 240 4.53 10.45 13.45
C SER A 240 5.64 9.42 13.21
N PHE A 241 6.61 9.73 12.35
CA PHE A 241 7.81 8.91 12.18
C PHE A 241 8.66 8.82 13.46
N GLY A 242 8.78 9.90 14.23
CA GLY A 242 9.41 9.87 15.56
C GLY A 242 8.73 8.88 16.51
N MET A 243 7.39 8.78 16.46
CA MET A 243 6.63 7.79 17.23
C MET A 243 6.88 6.37 16.75
N VAL A 244 6.98 6.15 15.43
CA VAL A 244 7.40 4.85 14.86
C VAL A 244 8.82 4.49 15.31
N MET A 245 9.75 5.45 15.35
CA MET A 245 11.11 5.21 15.86
C MET A 245 11.07 4.73 17.31
N LEU A 246 10.33 5.41 18.19
CA LEU A 246 10.18 5.01 19.60
C LEU A 246 9.68 3.56 19.71
N GLU A 247 8.69 3.20 18.91
CA GLU A 247 8.10 1.88 18.89
C GLU A 247 9.07 0.81 18.37
N VAL A 248 9.85 1.09 17.32
CA VAL A 248 10.90 0.17 16.81
C VAL A 248 11.99 -0.05 17.85
N LEU A 249 12.31 0.98 18.63
CA LEU A 249 13.33 0.90 19.66
C LEU A 249 12.88 0.09 20.87
N THR A 250 11.63 0.29 21.31
CA THR A 250 11.12 -0.22 22.59
C THR A 250 10.20 -1.43 22.46
N SER A 251 9.68 -1.71 21.26
CA SER A 251 8.54 -2.58 20.97
C SER A 251 7.18 -2.11 21.50
N TYR A 252 7.11 -1.08 22.33
CA TYR A 252 5.85 -0.62 22.90
C TYR A 252 5.20 0.41 21.97
N PRO A 253 3.87 0.34 21.74
CA PRO A 253 3.15 1.43 21.10
C PRO A 253 3.43 2.77 21.83
N PRO A 254 3.45 3.91 21.12
CA PRO A 254 3.52 5.20 21.77
C PRO A 254 2.39 5.33 22.80
N TYR A 255 2.70 5.83 23.99
CA TYR A 255 1.74 6.03 25.07
C TYR A 255 0.96 4.76 25.51
N TYR A 256 1.52 3.56 25.34
CA TYR A 256 0.87 2.27 25.62
C TYR A 256 0.25 2.10 27.03
N ASN A 257 0.62 2.96 27.99
CA ASN A 257 0.14 2.95 29.36
C ASN A 257 -1.00 3.96 29.61
N ILE A 258 -1.53 4.60 28.57
CA ILE A 258 -2.61 5.60 28.65
C ILE A 258 -3.74 5.17 27.71
N PRO A 259 -5.02 5.20 28.13
CA PRO A 259 -6.15 4.98 27.22
C PRO A 259 -6.21 6.08 26.15
N HIS A 260 -6.60 5.72 24.92
CA HIS A 260 -6.65 6.63 23.76
C HIS A 260 -8.08 6.82 23.21
N ASP A 261 -9.07 6.32 23.93
CA ASP A 261 -10.49 6.26 23.60
C ASP A 261 -11.31 7.38 24.25
N LYS A 262 -10.66 8.47 24.66
CA LYS A 262 -11.30 9.64 25.29
C LYS A 262 -10.84 10.96 24.68
#